data_AF-A0A1M3PBD5-F1
#
_entry.id   AF-A0A1M3PBD5-F1
#
_cell.length_a   1.000
_cell.length_b   1.000
_cell.length_c   1.000
_cell.angle_alpha   90.00
_cell.angle_beta   90.00
_cell.angle_gamma   90.00
#
_symmetry.space_group_name_H-M   'P 1'
#
loop_
_entity.id
_entity.type
_entity.pdbx_description
1 polymer ?
#
loop_
_entity_poly.entity_id
_entity_poly.type
_entity_poly.pdbx_seq_one_letter_code
_entity_poly.pdbx_strand_id
1 'polypeptide(L)' 'MSMDNVVIEDWYALSEAEAIEMAIDRHGKDGTTSVAYCALEAWGDRSDPKYQFWFGLFLKLVQREHVGWA' A
#
# COMPACT_ATOMS: atom_id res chain seq x y z
N MET A 1 -23.87 -7.46 -2.85
CA MET A 1 -22.47 -7.10 -2.53
C MET A 1 -22.00 -6.19 -3.65
N SER A 2 -22.10 -4.89 -3.44
CA SER A 2 -21.52 -3.90 -4.36
C SER A 2 -20.05 -3.84 -4.00
N MET A 3 -19.19 -4.22 -4.94
CA MET A 3 -17.75 -4.03 -4.80
C MET A 3 -17.51 -2.56 -5.07
N ASP A 4 -17.79 -1.74 -4.06
CA ASP A 4 -17.41 -0.35 -4.05
C ASP A 4 -15.88 -0.41 -4.14
N ASN A 5 -15.35 -0.21 -5.34
CA ASN A 5 -13.96 0.13 -5.53
C ASN A 5 -13.80 1.41 -4.73
N VAL A 6 -13.47 1.28 -3.44
CA VAL A 6 -13.03 2.39 -2.60
C VAL A 6 -11.81 2.87 -3.33
N VAL A 7 -12.01 3.85 -4.21
CA VAL A 7 -10.89 4.58 -4.76
C VAL A 7 -10.26 5.12 -3.51
N ILE A 8 -9.04 4.67 -3.24
CA ILE A 8 -8.25 5.31 -2.20
C ILE A 8 -8.02 6.70 -2.78
N GLU A 9 -8.90 7.64 -2.45
CA GLU A 9 -8.92 9.00 -2.98
C GLU A 9 -7.97 9.86 -2.14
N ASP A 10 -7.84 9.57 -0.84
CA ASP A 10 -7.06 10.39 0.10
C ASP A 10 -5.71 9.78 0.50
N TRP A 11 -5.15 8.87 -0.31
CA TRP A 11 -3.83 8.26 -0.04
C TRP A 11 -2.73 9.31 0.22
N TYR A 12 -2.83 10.48 -0.40
CA TYR A 12 -1.86 11.57 -0.27
C TYR A 12 -1.88 12.26 1.11
N ALA A 13 -2.95 12.08 1.88
CA ALA A 13 -3.09 12.65 3.23
C ALA A 13 -2.78 11.64 4.34
N LEU A 14 -2.61 10.35 4.00
CA LEU A 14 -2.35 9.30 4.98
C LEU A 14 -0.91 9.37 5.48
N SER A 15 -0.74 9.23 6.79
CA SER A 15 0.53 8.80 7.36
C SER A 15 0.86 7.35 6.92
N GLU A 16 2.11 6.93 7.09
CA GLU A 16 2.50 5.54 6.78
C GLU A 16 1.66 4.52 7.57
N ALA A 17 1.35 4.81 8.85
CA ALA A 17 0.58 3.90 9.70
C ALA A 17 -0.87 3.78 9.21
N GLU A 18 -1.52 4.91 8.92
CA GLU A 18 -2.90 4.92 8.40
C GLU A 18 -2.99 4.26 7.02
N ALA A 19 -1.98 4.44 6.17
CA ALA A 19 -1.91 3.77 4.87
C ALA A 19 -1.79 2.24 5.01
N ILE A 20 -1.00 1.76 5.98
CA ILE A 20 -0.88 0.33 6.27
C ILE A 20 -2.21 -0.23 6.81
N GLU A 21 -2.82 0.43 7.80
CA GLU A 21 -4.11 0.01 8.37
C GLU A 21 -5.19 -0.03 7.31
N MET A 22 -5.30 1.02 6.48
CA MET A 22 -6.25 1.05 5.37
C MET A 22 -6.02 -0.10 4.38
N ALA A 23 -4.76 -0.38 4.02
CA ALA A 23 -4.45 -1.47 3.11
C ALA A 23 -4.85 -2.83 3.70
N ILE A 24 -4.59 -3.04 5.00
CA ILE A 24 -4.99 -4.24 5.73
C ILE A 24 -6.52 -4.38 5.77
N ASP A 25 -7.25 -3.32 6.09
CA ASP A 25 -8.71 -3.31 6.13
C ASP A 25 -9.32 -3.65 4.76
N ARG A 26 -8.71 -3.16 3.68
CA ARG A 26 -9.14 -3.43 2.31
C ARG A 26 -8.88 -4.87 1.86
N HIS A 27 -7.70 -5.41 2.17
CA HIS A 27 -7.22 -6.67 1.57
C HIS A 27 -7.22 -7.87 2.52
N GLY A 28 -7.34 -7.64 3.83
CA GLY A 28 -7.34 -8.68 4.87
C GLY A 28 -6.05 -9.50 4.92
N LYS A 29 -4.91 -8.92 4.55
CA LYS A 29 -3.57 -9.55 4.61
C LYS A 29 -2.69 -8.85 5.63
N ASP A 30 -1.47 -9.33 5.83
CA ASP A 30 -0.45 -8.58 6.57
C ASP A 30 -0.15 -7.23 5.90
N GLY A 31 0.49 -6.33 6.62
CA GLY A 31 0.74 -4.97 6.14
C GLY A 31 1.53 -4.92 4.84
N THR A 32 2.60 -5.71 4.73
CA THR A 32 3.48 -5.72 3.55
C THR A 32 2.75 -6.24 2.31
N THR A 33 2.06 -7.37 2.43
CA THR A 33 1.26 -7.94 1.34
C THR A 33 0.12 -7.02 0.93
N SER A 34 -0.57 -6.41 1.90
CA SER A 34 -1.69 -5.51 1.63
C SER A 34 -1.24 -4.25 0.88
N VAL A 35 -0.14 -3.63 1.31
CA VAL A 35 0.47 -2.46 0.66
C VAL A 35 0.94 -2.82 -0.77
N ALA A 36 1.47 -4.03 -0.98
CA ALA A 36 1.84 -4.49 -2.31
C ALA A 36 0.64 -4.58 -3.27
N TYR A 37 -0.53 -5.03 -2.78
CA TYR A 37 -1.77 -5.05 -3.58
C TYR A 37 -2.23 -3.65 -3.96
N CYS A 38 -2.18 -2.68 -3.04
CA CYS A 38 -2.47 -1.28 -3.36
C CYS A 38 -1.55 -0.72 -4.46
N ALA A 39 -0.26 -1.08 -4.45
CA ALA A 39 0.67 -0.70 -5.52
C ALA A 39 0.31 -1.37 -6.86
N LEU A 40 -0.04 -2.66 -6.86
CA LEU A 40 -0.44 -3.38 -8.08
C LEU A 40 -1.73 -2.81 -8.68
N GLU A 41 -2.71 -2.43 -7.86
CA GLU A 41 -3.95 -1.79 -8.31
C GLU A 41 -3.68 -0.41 -8.95
N ALA A 42 -2.65 0.30 -8.51
CA ALA A 42 -2.24 1.60 -9.04
C ALA A 42 -1.25 1.54 -10.22
N TRP A 43 -0.77 0.34 -10.60
CA TRP A 43 0.32 0.17 -11.58
C TRP A 43 -0.02 0.56 -13.03
N GLY A 44 -1.21 1.10 -13.32
CA GLY A 44 -1.58 1.53 -14.68
C GLY A 44 -0.52 2.42 -15.35
N ASP A 45 0.02 3.40 -14.62
CA ASP A 45 1.16 4.23 -15.02
C ASP A 45 2.21 4.26 -13.90
N ARG A 46 3.48 3.98 -14.22
CA ARG A 46 4.57 4.07 -13.25
C ARG A 46 4.83 5.50 -12.79
N SER A 47 4.39 6.50 -13.54
CA SER A 47 4.47 7.91 -13.14
C SER A 47 3.30 8.34 -12.24
N ASP A 48 2.29 7.47 -12.04
CA ASP A 48 1.16 7.75 -11.17
C ASP A 48 1.66 7.99 -9.73
N PRO A 49 1.39 9.18 -9.14
CA PRO A 49 1.75 9.48 -7.76
C PRO A 49 1.22 8.45 -6.75
N LYS A 50 0.05 7.87 -7.00
CA LYS A 50 -0.54 6.82 -6.17
C LYS A 50 0.28 5.54 -6.23
N TYR A 51 0.74 5.14 -7.42
CA TYR A 51 1.65 4.00 -7.58
C TYR A 51 2.95 4.24 -6.83
N GLN A 52 3.56 5.41 -7.03
CA GLN A 52 4.82 5.77 -6.37
C GLN A 52 4.72 5.78 -4.84
N PHE A 53 3.59 6.27 -4.31
CA PHE A 53 3.31 6.23 -2.88
C PHE A 53 3.27 4.80 -2.34
N TRP A 54 2.40 3.95 -2.90
CA TRP A 54 2.22 2.58 -2.42
C TRP A 54 3.45 1.72 -2.62
N PHE A 55 4.12 1.85 -3.77
CA PHE A 55 5.36 1.12 -4.04
C PHE A 55 6.50 1.57 -3.14
N GLY A 56 6.63 2.89 -2.88
CA GLY A 56 7.62 3.42 -1.94
C GLY A 56 7.40 2.91 -0.51
N LEU A 57 6.14 2.84 -0.05
CA LEU A 57 5.79 2.28 1.25
C LEU A 57 6.10 0.78 1.33
N PHE A 58 5.77 0.01 0.28
CA PHE A 58 6.12 -1.41 0.19
C PHE A 58 7.63 -1.64 0.37
N LEU A 59 8.47 -0.88 -0.35
CA LEU A 59 9.92 -1.00 -0.25
C LEU A 59 10.43 -0.71 1.17
N LYS A 60 9.86 0.29 1.86
CA LYS A 60 10.21 0.59 3.26
C LYS A 60 9.86 -0.57 4.19
N LEU A 61 8.72 -1.22 4.00
CA LEU A 61 8.29 -2.35 4.82
C LEU A 61 9.19 -3.58 4.62
N VAL A 62 9.47 -3.94 3.37
CA VAL A 62 10.41 -5.04 3.05
C VAL A 62 11.79 -4.78 3.66
N GLN A 63 12.28 -3.54 3.58
CA GLN A 63 13.55 -3.17 4.20
C GLN A 63 13.52 -3.34 5.72
N ARG A 64 12.43 -2.91 6.40
CA ARG A 64 12.26 -3.05 7.85
C ARG A 64 12.23 -4.52 8.28
N GLU A 65 11.54 -5.38 7.54
CA GLU A 65 11.49 -6.83 7.80
C GLU A 65 12.86 -7.51 7.63
N HIS A 66 13.68 -6.98 6.71
CA HIS A 66 15.02 -7.50 6.46
C HIS A 66 16.09 -7.02 7.47
N VAL A 67 15.81 -5.99 8.30
CA VAL A 67 16.70 -5.59 9.41
C VAL A 67 16.59 -6.61 10.55
N GLY A 68 17.27 -7.74 10.38
CA GLY A 68 17.25 -8.85 11.34
C GLY A 68 17.87 -10.15 10.84
N TRP A 69 18.31 -10.22 9.58
CA TRP A 69 18.99 -11.38 8.99
C TRP A 69 20.52 -11.23 8.99
N ALA A 70 21.08 -10.69 10.08
CA ALA A 70 22.52 -10.65 10.32
C ALA A 70 22.94 -11.77 11.27
#